data_AF-A0A963LY79-F1
#
_entry.id   AF-A0A963LY79-F1
#
_cell.length_a   1.000
_cell.length_b   1.000
_cell.length_c   1.000
_cell.angle_alpha   90.00
_cell.angle_beta   90.00
_cell.angle_gamma   90.00
#
_symmetry.space_group_name_H-M   'P 1'
#
loop_
_entity.id
_entity.type
_entity.pdbx_description
1 polymer ?
#
loop_
_entity_poly.entity_id
_entity_poly.type
_entity_poly.pdbx_seq_one_letter_code
_entity_poly.pdbx_strand_id
1 'polypeptide(L)'
;MASAGGPEARDAAARAADPVPHAYWSHSAPDLLACLRTSEQGLDTDQAVERLARFGPNAVVERRDTAAVLLLVRQFASPLVLILVFGAGVSFLVR
;
A
#
# COMPACT_ATOMS: atom_id res chain seq x y z
N MET A 1 27.74 -3.65 13.71
CA MET A 1 27.47 -4.99 13.17
C MET A 1 26.09 -5.49 13.64
N ALA A 2 25.00 -4.80 13.26
CA ALA A 2 23.63 -5.32 13.32
C ALA A 2 22.65 -4.24 12.80
N SER A 3 22.23 -4.37 11.54
CA SER A 3 20.92 -3.87 11.10
C SER A 3 20.51 -4.71 9.90
N ALA A 4 20.20 -5.99 10.15
CA ALA A 4 19.70 -6.95 9.18
C ALA A 4 18.18 -7.13 9.35
N GLY A 5 17.45 -6.00 9.39
CA GLY A 5 16.00 -5.95 9.49
C GLY A 5 15.43 -5.05 8.40
N GLY A 6 15.84 -5.27 7.16
CA GLY A 6 15.35 -4.53 6.00
C GLY A 6 13.91 -4.91 5.62
N PRO A 7 13.22 -4.08 4.81
CA PRO A 7 11.86 -4.35 4.31
C PRO A 7 11.71 -5.72 3.63
N GLU A 8 12.80 -6.26 3.08
CA GLU A 8 12.88 -7.60 2.48
C GLU A 8 12.46 -8.74 3.41
N ALA A 9 12.75 -8.62 4.72
CA ALA A 9 12.35 -9.65 5.70
C ALA A 9 10.83 -9.66 5.93
N ARG A 10 10.16 -8.50 5.79
CA ARG A 10 8.70 -8.38 5.93
C ARG A 10 8.00 -8.95 4.70
N ASP A 11 8.53 -8.67 3.52
CA ASP A 11 8.00 -9.19 2.25
C ASP A 11 8.24 -10.70 2.11
N ALA A 12 9.37 -11.22 2.60
CA ALA A 12 9.63 -12.66 2.64
C ALA A 12 8.66 -13.40 3.58
N ALA A 13 8.36 -12.83 4.75
CA ALA A 13 7.39 -13.40 5.67
C ALA A 13 5.96 -13.38 5.11
N ALA A 14 5.60 -12.33 4.36
CA ALA A 14 4.31 -12.26 3.67
C ALA A 14 4.20 -13.31 2.54
N ARG A 15 5.26 -13.49 1.73
CA ARG A 15 5.31 -14.51 0.67
C ARG A 15 5.31 -15.94 1.19
N ALA A 16 5.90 -16.18 2.37
CA ALA A 16 5.91 -17.51 2.99
C ALA A 16 4.52 -18.00 3.43
N ALA A 17 3.56 -17.07 3.62
CA ALA A 17 2.19 -17.37 3.98
C ALA A 17 1.27 -17.54 2.76
N ASP A 18 1.74 -17.20 1.54
CA ASP A 18 0.93 -17.32 0.34
C ASP A 18 0.85 -18.78 -0.12
N PRO A 19 -0.36 -19.29 -0.39
CA PRO A 19 -0.54 -20.65 -0.88
C PRO A 19 -0.05 -20.83 -2.32
N VAL A 20 0.30 -19.75 -3.03
CA VAL A 20 0.68 -19.77 -4.44
C VAL A 20 2.18 -20.01 -4.59
N PRO A 21 2.63 -20.91 -5.49
CA PRO A 21 4.06 -21.18 -5.67
C PRO A 21 4.80 -19.93 -6.12
N HIS A 22 6.04 -19.77 -5.65
CA HIS A 22 6.93 -18.75 -6.18
C HIS A 22 7.12 -18.99 -7.68
N ALA A 23 7.12 -17.91 -8.49
CA ALA A 23 7.17 -18.00 -9.94
C ALA A 23 6.02 -18.81 -10.56
N TYR A 24 4.78 -18.57 -10.09
CA TYR A 24 3.57 -19.20 -10.60
C TYR A 24 3.47 -19.27 -12.13
N TRP A 25 4.05 -18.30 -12.85
CA TRP A 25 4.08 -18.24 -14.32
C TRP A 25 4.85 -19.36 -15.00
N SER A 26 5.70 -20.11 -14.28
CA SER A 26 6.46 -21.25 -14.82
C SER A 26 5.81 -22.62 -14.51
N HIS A 27 4.71 -22.65 -13.76
CA HIS A 27 4.02 -23.89 -13.42
C HIS A 27 2.99 -24.28 -14.48
N SER A 28 2.67 -25.57 -14.56
CA SER A 28 1.63 -26.06 -15.46
C SER A 28 0.25 -25.60 -14.97
N ALA A 29 -0.70 -25.43 -15.91
CA ALA A 29 -2.07 -25.09 -15.58
C ALA A 29 -2.72 -26.05 -14.55
N PRO A 30 -2.63 -27.40 -14.68
CA PRO A 30 -3.25 -28.30 -13.69
C PRO A 30 -2.63 -28.19 -12.30
N ASP A 31 -1.33 -27.93 -12.19
CA ASP A 31 -0.66 -27.72 -10.90
C ASP A 31 -1.19 -26.45 -10.22
N LEU A 32 -1.36 -25.37 -10.99
CA LEU A 32 -1.91 -24.12 -10.49
C LEU A 32 -3.38 -24.25 -10.09
N LEU A 33 -4.20 -24.97 -10.86
CA LEU A 33 -5.61 -25.22 -10.53
C LEU A 33 -5.74 -25.98 -9.21
N ALA A 34 -4.93 -27.02 -9.00
CA ALA A 34 -4.90 -27.77 -7.75
C ALA A 34 -4.45 -26.89 -6.58
N CYS A 35 -3.39 -26.11 -6.77
CA CYS A 35 -2.83 -25.23 -5.75
C CYS A 35 -3.80 -24.09 -5.35
N LEU A 36 -4.43 -23.47 -6.34
CA LEU A 36 -5.43 -22.40 -6.16
C LEU A 36 -6.82 -22.93 -5.77
N ARG A 37 -6.97 -24.27 -5.63
CA ARG A 37 -8.23 -24.96 -5.30
C ARG A 37 -9.40 -24.50 -6.17
N THR A 38 -9.18 -24.45 -7.48
CA THR A 38 -10.16 -24.03 -8.49
C THR A 38 -10.18 -25.04 -9.64
N SER A 39 -11.21 -25.01 -10.47
CA SER A 39 -11.28 -25.85 -11.68
C SER A 39 -11.11 -25.01 -12.95
N GLU A 40 -11.03 -25.69 -14.09
CA GLU A 40 -11.05 -25.05 -15.42
C GLU A 40 -12.38 -24.33 -15.70
N GLN A 41 -13.46 -24.77 -15.05
CA GLN A 41 -14.78 -24.15 -15.13
C GLN A 41 -14.92 -22.94 -14.19
N GLY A 42 -13.91 -22.68 -13.36
CA GLY A 42 -13.86 -21.55 -12.44
C GLY A 42 -14.19 -21.92 -10.99
N LEU A 43 -14.70 -20.93 -10.26
CA LEU A 43 -15.10 -21.05 -8.86
C LEU A 43 -16.60 -21.24 -8.73
N ASP A 44 -17.00 -22.03 -7.75
CA ASP A 44 -18.40 -22.03 -7.33
C ASP A 44 -18.77 -20.70 -6.64
N THR A 45 -20.05 -20.36 -6.66
CA THR A 45 -20.56 -19.11 -6.08
C THR A 45 -20.23 -19.03 -4.58
N ASP A 46 -20.37 -20.13 -3.85
CA ASP A 46 -20.09 -20.16 -2.41
C ASP A 46 -18.59 -19.93 -2.13
N GLN A 47 -17.73 -20.52 -2.96
CA GLN A 47 -16.28 -20.34 -2.88
C GLN A 47 -15.86 -18.92 -3.22
N ALA A 48 -16.51 -18.30 -4.20
CA ALA A 48 -16.25 -16.91 -4.57
C ALA A 48 -16.62 -15.96 -3.42
N VAL A 49 -17.75 -16.18 -2.76
CA VAL A 49 -18.19 -15.39 -1.59
C VAL A 49 -17.23 -15.58 -0.41
N GLU A 50 -16.84 -16.82 -0.10
CA GLU A 50 -15.86 -17.10 0.96
C GLU A 50 -14.53 -16.39 0.70
N ARG A 51 -14.02 -16.45 -0.54
CA ARG A 51 -12.78 -15.78 -0.92
C ARG A 51 -12.91 -14.26 -0.85
N LEU A 52 -14.04 -13.71 -1.29
CA LEU A 52 -14.28 -12.25 -1.20
C LEU A 52 -14.29 -11.78 0.25
N ALA A 53 -14.88 -12.55 1.17
CA ALA A 53 -14.86 -12.25 2.60
C ALA A 53 -13.44 -12.36 3.21
N ARG A 54 -12.65 -13.34 2.74
CA ARG A 54 -11.29 -13.60 3.23
C ARG A 54 -10.25 -12.57 2.74
N PHE A 55 -10.26 -12.25 1.46
CA PHE A 55 -9.25 -11.39 0.83
C PHE A 55 -9.69 -9.94 0.70
N GLY A 56 -11.00 -9.68 0.84
CA GLY A 56 -11.59 -8.37 0.61
C GLY A 56 -11.82 -8.08 -0.88
N PRO A 57 -12.42 -6.92 -1.17
CA PRO A 57 -12.67 -6.50 -2.54
C PRO A 57 -11.36 -6.31 -3.30
N ASN A 58 -11.30 -6.83 -4.53
CA ASN A 58 -10.18 -6.59 -5.45
C ASN A 58 -10.24 -5.17 -6.04
N ALA A 59 -10.13 -4.18 -5.15
CA ALA A 59 -10.13 -2.78 -5.47
C ALA A 59 -8.91 -2.12 -4.83
N VAL A 60 -8.17 -1.36 -5.63
CA VAL A 60 -7.13 -0.49 -5.10
C VAL A 60 -7.83 0.63 -4.34
N VAL A 61 -7.78 0.56 -3.02
CA VAL A 61 -8.33 1.61 -2.17
C VAL A 61 -7.45 2.83 -2.37
N GLU A 62 -7.97 3.83 -3.11
CA GLU A 62 -7.42 5.18 -3.03
C GLU A 62 -7.48 5.60 -1.57
N ARG A 63 -6.31 5.71 -0.96
CA ARG A 63 -6.19 6.40 0.31
C ARG A 63 -6.65 7.81 0.02
N ARG A 64 -7.88 8.15 0.43
CA ARG A 64 -8.38 9.51 0.34
C ARG A 64 -7.43 10.34 1.18
N ASP A 65 -6.48 10.95 0.51
CA ASP A 65 -5.57 11.89 1.11
C ASP A 65 -6.44 13.08 1.50
N THR A 66 -6.86 13.12 2.76
CA THR A 66 -7.37 14.32 3.44
C THR A 66 -6.29 15.41 3.52
N ALA A 67 -5.34 15.40 2.60
CA ALA A 67 -4.09 16.11 2.63
C ALA A 67 -4.02 17.22 1.59
N ALA A 68 -5.06 17.51 0.79
CA ALA A 68 -4.96 18.60 -0.19
C ALA A 68 -4.57 19.94 0.49
N VAL A 69 -5.24 20.30 1.59
CA VAL A 69 -4.91 21.50 2.38
C VAL A 69 -3.61 21.31 3.18
N LEU A 70 -3.37 20.12 3.74
CA LEU A 70 -2.16 19.83 4.52
C LEU A 70 -0.87 19.83 3.67
N LEU A 71 -0.94 19.35 2.43
CA LEU A 71 0.12 19.35 1.43
C LEU A 71 0.41 20.78 0.98
N LEU A 72 -0.62 21.59 0.77
CA LEU A 72 -0.48 23.00 0.46
C LEU A 72 0.25 23.73 1.60
N VAL A 73 -0.16 23.54 2.86
CA VAL A 73 0.51 24.14 4.03
C VAL A 73 1.95 23.62 4.19
N ARG A 74 2.20 22.34 3.92
CA ARG A 74 3.56 21.78 3.91
C ARG A 74 4.46 22.42 2.85
N GLN A 75 3.92 22.78 1.68
CA GLN A 75 4.67 23.49 0.65
C GLN A 75 5.03 24.93 1.07
N PHE A 76 4.16 25.58 1.83
CA PHE A 76 4.43 26.89 2.42
C PHE A 76 5.35 26.85 3.64
N ALA A 77 5.64 25.68 4.22
CA ALA A 77 6.57 25.53 5.35
C ALA A 77 8.05 25.51 4.93
N SER A 78 8.42 26.19 3.83
CA SER A 78 9.81 26.38 3.47
C SER A 78 10.48 27.35 4.45
N PRO A 79 11.78 27.16 4.80
CA PRO A 79 12.50 28.07 5.69
C PRO A 79 12.40 29.54 5.29
N LEU A 80 12.33 29.80 3.97
CA LEU A 80 12.23 31.13 3.40
C LEU A 80 10.86 31.78 3.71
N VAL A 81 9.77 31.04 3.59
CA VAL A 81 8.42 31.55 3.91
C VAL A 81 8.29 31.83 5.40
N LEU A 82 8.87 31.00 6.27
CA LEU A 82 8.86 31.24 7.72
C LEU A 82 9.56 32.55 8.09
N ILE A 83 10.70 32.85 7.46
CA ILE A 83 11.43 34.11 7.66
C ILE A 83 10.60 35.29 7.14
N LEU A 84 9.94 35.15 6.00
CA LEU A 84 9.05 36.19 5.45
C LEU A 84 7.86 36.49 6.37
N VAL A 85 7.18 35.46 6.88
CA VAL A 85 6.05 35.60 7.80
C VAL A 85 6.49 36.24 9.10
N PHE A 86 7.66 35.84 9.62
CA PHE A 86 8.25 36.48 10.80
C PHE A 86 8.56 37.96 10.55
N GLY A 87 9.23 38.28 9.44
CA GLY A 87 9.54 39.66 9.06
C GLY A 87 8.29 40.52 8.85
N ALA A 88 7.24 39.96 8.23
CA ALA A 88 5.95 40.63 8.08
C ALA A 88 5.30 40.92 9.44
N GLY A 89 5.36 39.98 10.38
CA GLY A 89 4.86 40.16 11.75
C GLY A 89 5.60 41.27 12.49
N VAL A 90 6.94 41.29 12.42
CA VAL A 90 7.74 42.37 13.01
C VAL A 90 7.43 43.71 12.35
N SER A 91 7.36 43.78 11.02
CA SER A 91 7.02 45.01 10.31
C SER A 91 5.61 45.51 10.60
N PHE A 92 4.65 44.62 10.84
CA PHE A 92 3.30 44.99 11.23
C PHE A 92 3.25 45.51 12.67
N LEU A 93 4.06 44.94 13.57
CA LEU A 93 4.11 45.37 14.97
C LEU A 93 4.89 46.68 15.16
N VAL A 94 5.90 46.92 14.32
CA VAL A 94 6.78 48.10 14.35
C VAL A 94 6.16 49.30 13.62
N ARG A 95 5.14 49.08 12.79
CA ARG A 95 4.40 50.14 12.11
C ARG A 95 3.13 50.50 12.85
#